data_AF-A0A2D4LPU5-F1
#
_entry.id   AF-A0A2D4LPU5-F1
#
_cell.length_a   1.000
_cell.length_b   1.000
_cell.length_c   1.000
_cell.angle_alpha   90.00
_cell.angle_beta   90.00
_cell.angle_gamma   90.00
#
_symmetry.space_group_name_H-M   'P 1'
#
loop_
_entity.id
_entity.type
_entity.pdbx_description
1 polymer ?
#
loop_
_entity_poly.entity_id
_entity_poly.type
_entity_poly.pdbx_seq_one_letter_code
_entity_poly.pdbx_strand_id
1 'polypeptide(L)'
;VYIGVHVPKSYRRRRHHRRRPKERKEKEKITESDVENIDEVSGHILKPLISPAAERIRFIVGEDDDSPAPPQLFTELDELLPVDGQELEWKETARWIKFEEKVEQGGERWSKPHVATLSLH
;
A
#
# COMPACT_ATOMS: atom_id res chain seq x y z
N VAL A 1 -11.73 16.06 11.45
CA VAL A 1 -11.70 14.78 10.67
C VAL A 1 -11.84 13.63 11.65
N TYR A 2 -12.83 12.75 11.49
CA TYR A 2 -13.02 11.57 12.35
C TYR A 2 -12.69 10.33 11.52
N ILE A 3 -11.64 9.60 11.89
CA ILE A 3 -11.24 8.35 11.24
C ILE A 3 -11.59 7.23 12.21
N GLY A 4 -12.69 6.53 11.93
CA GLY A 4 -13.09 5.36 12.71
C GLY A 4 -12.18 4.18 12.37
N VAL A 5 -11.43 3.67 13.36
CA VAL A 5 -10.65 2.44 13.20
C VAL A 5 -11.46 1.23 13.65
N HIS A 6 -11.48 0.20 12.82
CA HIS A 6 -12.17 -1.06 13.12
C HIS A 6 -11.46 -1.80 14.25
N VAL A 7 -12.20 -2.11 15.33
CA VAL A 7 -11.69 -2.95 16.42
C VAL A 7 -12.13 -4.39 16.16
N PRO A 8 -11.20 -5.35 15.98
CA PRO A 8 -11.56 -6.72 15.69
C PRO A 8 -12.37 -7.33 16.84
N LYS A 9 -13.47 -8.01 16.50
CA LYS A 9 -14.23 -8.82 17.47
C LYS A 9 -13.35 -9.98 17.94
N SER A 10 -13.27 -10.13 19.26
CA SER A 10 -12.46 -11.16 19.93
C SER A 10 -12.70 -12.57 19.37
N TYR A 11 -11.63 -13.21 18.92
CA TYR A 11 -11.64 -14.59 18.42
C TYR A 11 -12.16 -15.55 19.48
N ARG A 12 -13.35 -16.15 19.27
CA ARG A 12 -13.77 -17.33 20.02
C ARG A 12 -12.87 -18.50 19.65
N ARG A 13 -11.95 -18.88 20.56
CA ARG A 13 -11.13 -20.10 20.44
C ARG A 13 -12.03 -21.32 20.28
N ARG A 14 -12.10 -21.90 19.08
CA ARG A 14 -12.66 -23.25 18.89
C ARG A 14 -11.62 -24.27 19.35
N ARG A 15 -11.98 -25.05 20.39
CA ARG A 15 -11.21 -26.21 20.88
C ARG A 15 -11.07 -27.24 19.75
N HIS A 16 -9.85 -27.49 19.29
CA HIS A 16 -9.56 -28.60 18.38
C HIS A 16 -9.55 -29.93 19.14
N HIS A 17 -10.41 -30.86 18.73
CA HIS A 17 -10.38 -32.25 19.16
C HIS A 17 -9.18 -32.97 18.53
N ARG A 18 -8.31 -33.49 19.40
CA ARG A 18 -7.10 -34.26 19.07
C ARG A 18 -7.50 -35.61 18.47
N ARG A 19 -7.29 -35.84 17.16
CA ARG A 19 -7.36 -37.17 16.54
C ARG A 19 -5.95 -37.76 16.42
N ARG A 20 -5.82 -39.02 16.85
CA ARG A 20 -4.58 -39.83 16.90
C ARG A 20 -4.02 -40.11 15.50
N PRO A 21 -2.69 -40.28 15.34
CA PRO A 21 -2.07 -40.59 14.06
C PRO A 21 -2.19 -42.09 13.74
N LYS A 22 -2.36 -42.39 12.45
CA LYS A 22 -2.21 -43.74 11.87
C LYS A 22 -1.11 -43.65 10.81
N GLU A 23 -0.08 -44.47 10.99
CA GLU A 23 1.05 -44.63 10.07
C GLU A 23 0.62 -44.98 8.65
N ARG A 24 1.34 -44.47 7.64
CA ARG A 24 1.44 -45.10 6.31
C ARG A 24 2.59 -44.54 5.46
N LYS A 25 3.60 -45.40 5.33
CA LYS A 25 4.56 -45.66 4.23
C LYS A 25 4.80 -44.60 3.15
N GLU A 26 6.06 -44.14 3.16
CA GLU A 26 6.97 -43.76 2.09
C GLU A 26 6.65 -44.31 0.67
N LYS A 27 6.74 -43.43 -0.33
CA LYS A 27 7.12 -43.74 -1.73
C LYS A 27 7.48 -42.46 -2.47
N GLU A 28 8.76 -42.34 -2.80
CA GLU A 28 9.34 -41.36 -3.72
C GLU A 28 8.81 -41.57 -5.15
N LYS A 29 8.61 -40.47 -5.89
CA LYS A 29 8.70 -40.49 -7.35
C LYS A 29 9.04 -39.09 -7.89
N ILE A 30 10.29 -38.96 -8.34
CA ILE A 30 10.80 -37.90 -9.19
C ILE A 30 10.35 -38.20 -10.63
N THR A 31 9.83 -37.20 -11.34
CA THR A 31 9.93 -37.07 -12.80
C THR A 31 9.83 -35.60 -13.19
N GLU A 32 10.90 -35.10 -13.82
CA GLU A 32 11.00 -33.84 -14.57
C GLU A 32 10.19 -33.90 -15.88
N SER A 33 9.66 -32.75 -16.29
CA SER A 33 9.48 -32.29 -17.68
C SER A 33 8.83 -30.90 -17.61
N ASP A 34 9.56 -29.80 -17.73
CA ASP A 34 10.00 -29.14 -18.97
C ASP A 34 8.87 -28.51 -19.82
N VAL A 35 9.07 -27.21 -20.04
CA VAL A 35 8.55 -26.29 -21.06
C VAL A 35 7.14 -25.67 -20.89
N GLU A 36 7.15 -24.34 -21.06
CA GLU A 36 6.02 -23.44 -21.38
C GLU A 36 5.34 -22.70 -20.21
N ASN A 37 5.98 -21.63 -19.73
CA ASN A 37 5.26 -20.43 -19.28
C ASN A 37 6.14 -19.18 -19.44
N ILE A 38 6.28 -18.71 -20.68
CA ILE A 38 7.00 -17.48 -21.03
C ILE A 38 6.18 -16.21 -20.68
N ASP A 39 4.89 -16.37 -20.33
CA ASP A 39 4.01 -15.25 -19.93
C ASP A 39 4.19 -14.82 -18.45
N GLU A 40 4.85 -15.60 -17.60
CA GLU A 40 5.08 -15.22 -16.19
C GLU A 40 6.21 -14.20 -16.00
N VAL A 41 7.14 -14.06 -16.95
CA VAL A 41 8.31 -13.18 -16.79
C VAL A 41 7.90 -11.70 -16.66
N SER A 42 6.79 -11.31 -17.32
CA SER A 42 6.33 -9.91 -17.30
C SER A 42 5.66 -9.50 -15.98
N GLY A 43 5.16 -10.47 -15.20
CA GLY A 43 4.53 -10.23 -13.89
C GLY A 43 5.51 -10.25 -12.71
N HIS A 44 6.71 -10.81 -12.90
CA HIS A 44 7.70 -10.96 -11.82
C HIS A 44 8.57 -9.72 -11.60
N ILE A 45 8.77 -8.87 -12.61
CA ILE A 45 9.62 -7.65 -12.51
C ILE A 45 8.94 -6.59 -11.61
N LEU A 46 7.62 -6.64 -11.47
CA LEU A 46 6.84 -5.70 -10.66
C LEU A 46 6.40 -6.27 -9.30
N LYS A 47 6.84 -7.50 -8.93
CA LYS A 47 6.54 -8.03 -7.59
C LYS A 47 7.24 -7.12 -6.59
N PRO A 48 6.49 -6.39 -5.75
CA PRO A 48 7.10 -5.53 -4.76
C PRO A 48 8.03 -6.38 -3.89
N LEU A 49 9.25 -5.91 -3.62
CA LEU A 49 10.18 -6.51 -2.64
C LEU A 49 9.65 -6.27 -1.21
N ILE A 50 8.41 -6.67 -0.96
CA ILE A 50 7.74 -6.52 0.32
C ILE A 50 8.32 -7.59 1.23
N SER A 51 8.83 -7.16 2.38
CA SER A 51 9.33 -8.11 3.38
C SER A 51 8.22 -9.03 3.88
N PRO A 52 8.51 -10.27 4.32
CA PRO A 52 7.51 -11.15 4.91
C PRO A 52 6.76 -10.54 6.10
N ALA A 53 7.34 -9.54 6.77
CA ALA A 53 6.67 -8.81 7.84
C ALA A 53 5.58 -7.86 7.31
N ALA A 54 5.84 -7.19 6.19
CA ALA A 54 4.88 -6.28 5.57
C ALA A 54 3.70 -7.04 4.93
N GLU A 55 3.91 -8.23 4.37
CA GLU A 55 2.81 -9.11 3.92
C GLU A 55 1.88 -9.52 5.08
N ARG A 56 2.45 -9.88 6.23
CA ARG A 56 1.65 -10.22 7.43
C ARG A 56 0.80 -9.04 7.89
N ILE A 57 1.33 -7.81 7.82
CA ILE A 57 0.58 -6.61 8.19
C ILE A 57 -0.57 -6.35 7.23
N ARG A 58 -0.35 -6.47 5.92
CA ARG A 58 -1.41 -6.31 4.91
C ARG A 58 -2.62 -7.21 5.18
N PHE A 59 -2.35 -8.48 5.51
CA PHE A 59 -3.40 -9.44 5.87
C PHE A 59 -4.14 -9.07 7.17
N ILE A 60 -3.42 -8.54 8.18
CA ILE A 60 -4.02 -8.13 9.47
C ILE A 60 -4.87 -6.86 9.32
N VAL A 61 -4.47 -5.94 8.45
CA VAL A 61 -5.18 -4.67 8.20
C VAL A 61 -6.51 -4.88 7.45
N GLY A 62 -6.72 -6.07 6.85
CA GLY A 62 -7.99 -6.41 6.22
C GLY A 62 -8.20 -5.66 4.90
N GLU A 63 -7.14 -5.49 4.10
CA GLU A 63 -7.31 -5.25 2.66
C GLU A 63 -7.85 -6.54 2.03
N ASP A 64 -9.11 -6.85 2.31
CA ASP A 64 -9.81 -7.97 1.68
C ASP A 64 -10.04 -7.64 0.20
N ASP A 65 -9.70 -8.60 -0.67
CA ASP A 65 -9.77 -8.51 -2.15
C ASP A 65 -11.19 -8.25 -2.69
N ASP A 66 -12.21 -8.36 -1.82
CA ASP A 66 -13.62 -8.10 -2.12
C ASP A 66 -14.04 -6.63 -1.92
N SER A 67 -13.10 -5.75 -1.53
CA SER A 67 -13.38 -4.32 -1.42
C SER A 67 -13.42 -3.65 -2.79
N PRO A 68 -14.30 -2.65 -3.00
CA PRO A 68 -14.29 -1.88 -4.25
C PRO A 68 -12.93 -1.19 -4.41
N ALA A 69 -12.54 -0.98 -5.67
CA ALA A 69 -11.30 -0.28 -5.98
C ALA A 69 -11.21 1.04 -5.17
N PRO A 70 -10.03 1.37 -4.62
CA PRO A 70 -9.85 2.59 -3.84
C PRO A 70 -10.32 3.81 -4.64
N PRO A 71 -11.04 4.75 -4.00
CA PRO A 71 -11.49 5.94 -4.70
C PRO A 71 -10.30 6.77 -5.18
N GLN A 72 -10.48 7.50 -6.27
CA GLN A 72 -9.51 8.51 -6.68
C GLN A 72 -9.44 9.60 -5.61
N LEU A 73 -8.26 9.81 -5.03
CA LEU A 73 -8.03 10.82 -4.01
C LEU A 73 -7.47 12.10 -4.65
N PHE A 74 -8.01 13.23 -4.22
CA PHE A 74 -7.34 14.52 -4.29
C PHE A 74 -6.59 14.72 -2.96
N THR A 75 -5.34 15.15 -3.03
CA THR A 75 -4.51 15.43 -1.85
C THR A 75 -3.86 16.79 -2.01
N GLU A 76 -3.79 17.55 -0.93
CA GLU A 76 -3.26 18.91 -0.88
C GLU A 76 -2.27 19.02 0.28
N LEU A 77 -1.22 19.81 0.10
CA LEU A 77 -0.21 20.13 1.11
C LEU A 77 -0.25 21.62 1.39
N ASP A 78 -0.68 21.95 2.61
CA ASP A 78 -0.59 23.30 3.15
C ASP A 78 0.65 23.45 4.04
N GLU A 79 1.39 24.53 3.85
CA GLU A 79 2.48 24.93 4.73
C GLU A 79 2.11 26.19 5.52
N LEU A 80 2.55 26.25 6.76
CA LEU A 80 2.37 27.41 7.63
C LEU A 80 3.49 28.41 7.35
N LEU A 81 3.18 29.48 6.61
CA LEU A 81 4.15 30.48 6.14
C LEU A 81 3.87 31.86 6.75
N PRO A 82 4.92 32.67 7.04
CA PRO A 82 4.74 34.03 7.51
C PRO A 82 4.21 34.95 6.39
N VAL A 83 3.31 35.83 6.77
CA VAL A 83 2.72 36.89 5.93
C VAL A 83 2.99 38.22 6.59
N ASP A 84 3.56 39.14 5.80
CA ASP A 84 3.89 40.51 6.21
C ASP A 84 4.67 40.64 7.54
N GLY A 85 5.43 39.58 7.89
CA GLY A 85 6.31 39.55 9.06
C GLY A 85 5.62 39.48 10.42
N GLN A 86 4.29 39.34 10.48
CA GLN A 86 3.54 39.34 11.74
C GLN A 86 2.62 38.14 11.93
N GLU A 87 1.98 37.66 10.87
CA GLU A 87 0.99 36.59 10.96
C GLU A 87 1.44 35.33 10.22
N LEU A 88 1.00 34.16 10.69
CA LEU A 88 1.25 32.88 10.04
C LEU A 88 -0.04 32.45 9.35
N GLU A 89 0.05 32.10 8.07
CA GLU A 89 -1.08 31.62 7.28
C GLU A 89 -0.76 30.24 6.69
N TRP A 90 -1.76 29.37 6.65
CA TRP A 90 -1.69 28.14 5.87
C TRP A 90 -1.84 28.49 4.41
N LYS A 91 -0.83 28.12 3.61
CA LYS A 91 -0.82 28.34 2.17
C LYS A 91 -0.61 27.00 1.48
N GLU A 92 -1.47 26.73 0.51
CA GLU A 92 -1.31 25.59 -0.39
C GLU A 92 0.04 25.71 -1.11
N THR A 93 0.82 24.63 -1.11
CA THR A 93 2.16 24.58 -1.74
C THR A 93 2.27 23.49 -2.79
N ALA A 94 1.47 22.43 -2.67
CA ALA A 94 1.43 21.32 -3.61
C ALA A 94 0.09 20.58 -3.57
N ARG A 95 -0.26 19.95 -4.69
CA ARG A 95 -1.46 19.10 -4.81
C ARG A 95 -1.24 17.90 -5.69
N TRP A 96 -2.02 16.85 -5.45
CA TRP A 96 -1.92 15.58 -6.14
C TRP A 96 -3.28 15.06 -6.59
N ILE A 97 -3.34 14.70 -7.87
CA ILE A 97 -4.36 13.80 -8.43
C ILE A 97 -3.71 12.95 -9.51
N LYS A 98 -3.18 11.78 -9.13
CA LYS A 98 -2.27 10.92 -9.91
C LYS A 98 -0.91 11.57 -10.21
N PHE A 99 -0.88 12.86 -10.52
CA PHE A 99 0.29 13.69 -10.75
C PHE A 99 0.39 14.79 -9.70
N GLU A 100 1.61 15.25 -9.46
CA GLU A 100 1.95 16.35 -8.57
C GLU A 100 1.98 17.68 -9.33
N GLU A 101 1.44 18.72 -8.73
CA GLU A 101 1.60 20.12 -9.12
C GLU A 101 2.08 20.91 -7.90
N LYS A 102 3.03 21.82 -8.09
CA LYS A 102 3.58 22.70 -7.04
C LYS A 102 3.29 24.15 -7.36
N VAL A 103 3.14 24.97 -6.32
CA VAL A 103 3.07 26.42 -6.48
C VAL A 103 4.43 26.95 -6.93
N GLU A 104 4.45 27.72 -8.01
CA GLU A 104 5.67 28.35 -8.54
C GLU A 104 6.10 29.54 -7.67
N GLN A 105 7.36 29.97 -7.83
CA GLN A 105 7.87 31.15 -7.16
C GLN A 105 7.00 32.37 -7.50
N GLY A 106 6.46 33.02 -6.46
CA GLY A 106 5.55 34.16 -6.60
C GLY A 106 4.06 33.83 -6.39
N GLY A 107 3.68 32.55 -6.29
CA GLY A 107 2.33 32.16 -5.83
C GLY A 107 1.20 32.27 -6.85
N GLU A 108 1.48 32.75 -8.07
CA GLU A 108 0.44 33.05 -9.06
C GLU A 108 0.18 31.89 -10.04
N ARG A 109 1.02 30.84 -10.02
CA ARG A 109 1.00 29.78 -11.02
C ARG A 109 1.29 28.43 -10.40
N TRP A 110 0.65 27.41 -10.97
CA TRP A 110 0.95 26.01 -10.74
C TRP A 110 1.95 25.51 -11.77
N SER A 111 2.87 24.64 -11.34
CA SER A 111 3.73 23.89 -12.24
C SER A 111 2.90 23.00 -13.18
N LYS A 112 3.51 22.51 -14.26
CA LYS A 112 2.91 21.40 -15.04
C LYS A 112 2.77 20.15 -14.16
N PRO A 113 1.75 19.31 -14.40
CA PRO A 113 1.62 18.04 -13.70
C PRO A 113 2.82 17.14 -13.98
N HIS A 114 3.41 16.56 -12.93
CA HIS A 114 4.56 15.66 -13.03
C HIS A 114 4.45 14.46 -12.10
N VAL A 115 5.26 13.43 -12.34
CA VAL A 115 5.35 12.28 -11.43
C VAL A 115 6.19 12.67 -10.21
N ALA A 116 5.66 12.46 -9.02
CA ALA A 116 6.32 12.79 -7.77
C ALA A 116 7.58 11.94 -7.55
N THR A 117 8.64 12.57 -7.04
CA THR A 117 9.85 11.87 -6.56
C THR A 117 10.11 12.25 -5.11
N LEU A 118 10.29 11.25 -4.25
CA LEU A 118 10.61 11.44 -2.85
C LEU A 118 12.10 11.16 -2.63
N SER A 119 12.76 11.98 -1.83
CA SER A 119 14.14 11.73 -1.41
C SER A 119 14.19 10.74 -0.24
N LEU A 120 15.20 9.91 -0.23
CA LEU A 120 15.59 9.09 0.91
C LEU A 120 16.60 9.90 1.73
N HIS A 121 16.20 10.37 2.91
CA HIS A 121 17.05 11.09 3.86
C HIS A 121 17.67 10.16 4.90
#